data_AF-A0AAV6CKQ3-F1
#
_entry.id   AF-A0AAV6CKQ3-F1
#
_cell.length_a   1.000
_cell.length_b   1.000
_cell.length_c   1.000
_cell.angle_alpha   90.00
_cell.angle_beta   90.00
_cell.angle_gamma   90.00
#
_symmetry.space_group_name_H-M   'P 1'
#
loop_
_entity.id
_entity.type
_entity.pdbx_description
1 polymer ?
#
loop_
_entity_poly.entity_id
_entity_poly.type
_entity_poly.pdbx_seq_one_letter_code
_entity_poly.pdbx_strand_id
1 'polypeptide(L)'
;MSNEQIENALRKAPTPQPPAGLEQRLVGQIQLPRAQRQQSGGRFSLFRWAPGFATVLVVGVFAAVAMQQAQLTELREQTASLRSAQPQPVDGADDVARLEQSLAALQKQSTELEALKKEMAEINALIPEVQTLATQNQRMRQELAALVAAAPEDSPEFRAAFAEANDKAKRIKCVNNLKNVGLAARIFATDNADSKFPQTFLSMTNELSTPMVLVCPADPSRESIKTWEQYQALGSSYDFLNPGGSETMPQVVLARCPIHNNVALSDGSVQQLNDRRRVVQKDGVWVISEELQ
;
A
#
# COMPACT_ATOMS: atom_id res chain seq x y z
N MET A 1 6.34 30.60 -15.89
CA MET A 1 6.95 31.94 -16.03
C MET A 1 8.31 31.88 -15.37
N SER A 2 9.39 32.21 -16.08
CA SER A 2 10.74 32.18 -15.51
C SER A 2 10.97 33.40 -14.61
N ASN A 3 11.84 33.27 -13.60
CA ASN A 3 12.12 34.31 -12.61
C ASN A 3 12.55 35.64 -13.25
N GLU A 4 13.27 35.59 -14.38
CA GLU A 4 13.66 36.79 -15.16
C GLU A 4 12.45 37.56 -15.70
N GLN A 5 11.35 36.89 -16.05
CA GLN A 5 10.14 37.56 -16.56
C GLN A 5 9.43 38.35 -15.47
N ILE A 6 9.53 37.89 -14.21
CA ILE A 6 8.94 38.54 -13.04
C ILE A 6 9.75 39.79 -12.66
N GLU A 7 11.08 39.70 -12.63
CA GLU A 7 11.93 40.87 -12.35
C GLU A 7 11.81 41.95 -13.42
N ASN A 8 11.72 41.57 -14.69
CA ASN A 8 11.59 42.53 -15.79
C ASN A 8 10.21 43.23 -15.80
N ALA A 9 9.17 42.57 -15.26
CA ALA A 9 7.86 43.16 -15.05
C ALA A 9 7.84 44.14 -13.86
N LEU A 10 8.53 43.79 -12.76
CA LEU A 10 8.63 44.66 -11.58
C LEU A 10 9.43 45.94 -11.85
N ARG A 11 10.48 45.88 -12.68
CA ARG A 11 11.25 47.08 -13.09
C ARG A 11 10.46 48.05 -13.96
N LYS A 12 9.38 47.60 -14.62
CA LYS A 12 8.51 48.43 -15.46
C LYS A 12 7.31 49.04 -14.72
N ALA A 13 7.13 48.69 -13.44
CA ALA A 13 6.04 49.24 -12.64
C ALA A 13 6.32 50.72 -12.27
N PRO A 14 5.37 51.65 -12.46
CA PRO A 14 5.53 53.05 -12.07
C PRO A 14 5.62 53.18 -10.55
N THR A 15 6.59 53.95 -10.05
CA THR A 15 6.73 54.25 -8.62
C THR A 15 5.49 54.98 -8.09
N PRO A 16 4.89 54.52 -6.98
CA PRO A 16 3.72 55.16 -6.41
C PRO A 16 4.06 56.55 -5.90
N GLN A 17 3.34 57.57 -6.38
CA GLN A 17 3.48 58.93 -5.85
C GLN A 17 2.75 59.03 -4.51
N PRO A 18 3.41 59.55 -3.46
CA PRO A 18 2.76 59.77 -2.18
C PRO A 18 1.64 60.82 -2.31
N PRO A 19 0.54 60.67 -1.55
CA PRO A 19 -0.59 61.61 -1.59
C PRO A 19 -0.15 63.01 -1.14
N ALA A 20 -0.69 64.04 -1.81
CA ALA A 20 -0.32 65.43 -1.57
C ALA A 20 -0.51 65.83 -0.10
N GLY A 21 0.50 66.50 0.49
CA GLY A 21 0.46 67.06 1.84
C GLY A 21 0.97 66.16 2.98
N LEU A 22 1.44 64.94 2.67
CA LEU A 22 1.94 64.00 3.69
C LEU A 22 3.21 64.50 4.38
N GLU A 23 4.11 65.14 3.64
CA GLU A 23 5.35 65.72 4.15
C GLU A 23 5.08 66.88 5.14
N GLN A 24 4.12 67.75 4.81
CA GLN A 24 3.71 68.86 5.69
C GLN A 24 3.09 68.36 7.00
N ARG A 25 2.38 67.22 6.94
CA ARG A 25 1.78 66.57 8.10
C ARG A 25 2.82 65.95 9.03
N LEU A 26 3.88 65.37 8.46
CA LEU A 26 4.99 64.78 9.22
C LEU A 26 5.87 65.83 9.89
N VAL A 27 6.19 66.92 9.17
CA VAL A 27 7.02 68.01 9.72
C VAL A 27 6.27 68.78 10.82
N GLY A 28 4.95 68.94 10.70
CA GLY A 28 4.12 69.61 11.72
C GLY A 28 4.00 68.84 13.05
N GLN A 29 4.30 67.54 13.08
CA GLN A 29 4.18 66.70 14.27
C GLN A 29 5.46 66.61 15.12
N ILE A 30 6.57 67.21 14.68
CA ILE A 30 7.85 67.16 15.40
C ILE A 30 8.04 68.45 16.20
N GLN A 31 7.78 68.40 17.51
CA GLN A 31 8.21 69.43 18.46
C GLN A 31 9.41 68.95 19.26
N LEU A 32 10.58 69.56 19.00
CA LEU A 32 11.79 69.33 19.79
C LEU A 32 11.90 70.43 20.87
N PRO A 33 12.08 70.08 22.17
CA PRO A 33 12.34 71.08 23.20
C PRO A 33 13.72 71.70 22.97
N ARG A 34 13.79 73.03 22.97
CA ARG A 34 15.05 73.77 22.83
C ARG A 34 15.78 73.76 24.18
N ALA A 35 16.98 73.17 24.22
CA ALA A 35 17.80 73.12 25.43
C ALA A 35 18.21 74.54 25.88
N GLN A 36 17.78 74.93 27.09
CA GLN A 36 18.09 76.22 27.69
C GLN A 36 19.38 76.10 28.52
N ARG A 37 20.46 76.72 28.04
CA ARG A 37 21.78 76.69 28.69
C ARG A 37 21.81 77.68 29.86
N GLN A 38 21.77 77.18 31.07
CA GLN A 38 21.84 77.98 32.30
C GLN A 38 23.30 78.38 32.58
N GLN A 39 23.60 79.67 32.45
CA GLN A 39 24.89 80.25 32.86
C GLN A 39 24.89 80.50 34.37
N SER A 40 25.75 79.80 35.11
CA SER A 40 26.06 80.08 36.51
C SER A 40 27.32 80.94 36.59
N GLY A 41 27.13 82.26 36.61
CA GLY A 41 28.18 83.24 36.94
C GLY A 41 28.02 83.69 38.38
N GLY A 42 28.61 82.98 39.33
CA GLY A 42 28.66 83.40 40.72
C GLY A 42 29.65 84.55 40.92
N ARG A 43 29.30 85.48 41.81
CA ARG A 43 30.26 86.15 42.71
C ARG A 43 29.52 86.81 43.88
N PHE A 44 29.59 86.14 45.02
CA PHE A 44 29.21 86.65 46.33
C PHE A 44 30.21 87.71 46.80
N SER A 45 29.72 88.74 47.50
CA SER A 45 30.53 89.61 48.36
C SER A 45 30.09 89.41 49.81
N LEU A 46 30.84 88.57 50.51
CA LEU A 46 30.80 88.37 51.97
C LEU A 46 31.68 89.43 52.63
N PHE A 47 31.07 90.44 53.25
CA PHE A 47 31.59 91.19 54.42
C PHE A 47 30.39 92.06 54.87
N ARG A 48 29.87 91.98 56.10
CA ARG A 48 30.56 92.01 57.39
C ARG A 48 29.49 91.72 58.47
N TRP A 49 29.84 90.93 59.51
CA TRP A 49 29.26 90.81 60.89
C TRP A 49 29.11 89.36 61.40
N ALA A 50 30.20 88.87 62.01
CA ALA A 50 30.30 88.18 63.33
C ALA A 50 29.53 86.86 63.62
N PRO A 51 29.86 86.13 64.72
CA PRO A 51 30.03 84.67 64.74
C PRO A 51 28.73 83.92 65.09
N GLY A 52 28.30 83.01 64.23
CA GLY A 52 27.11 82.18 64.48
C GLY A 52 26.74 81.23 63.33
N PHE A 53 27.37 81.36 62.16
CA PHE A 53 26.89 80.69 60.96
C PHE A 53 27.36 79.24 60.78
N ALA A 54 28.28 78.73 61.59
CA ALA A 54 28.76 77.34 61.44
C ALA A 54 27.63 76.30 61.64
N THR A 55 26.68 76.56 62.56
CA THR A 55 25.53 75.66 62.79
C THR A 55 24.46 75.82 61.71
N VAL A 56 24.22 77.03 61.23
CA VAL A 56 23.26 77.32 60.14
C VAL A 56 23.73 76.75 58.80
N LEU A 57 25.04 76.77 58.53
CA LEU A 57 25.62 76.22 57.30
C LEU A 57 25.53 74.70 57.26
N VAL A 58 25.76 74.02 58.39
CA VAL A 58 25.61 72.55 58.49
C VAL A 58 24.14 72.12 58.33
N VAL A 59 23.21 72.81 59.01
CA VAL A 59 21.77 72.53 58.85
C VAL A 59 21.30 72.81 57.41
N GLY A 60 21.82 73.86 56.77
CA GLY A 60 21.57 74.16 55.37
C GLY A 60 22.10 73.10 54.41
N VAL A 61 23.27 72.51 54.66
CA VAL A 61 23.83 71.41 53.86
C VAL A 61 22.99 70.14 54.01
N PHE A 62 22.55 69.78 55.23
CA PHE A 62 21.67 68.64 55.43
C PHE A 62 20.30 68.83 54.76
N ALA A 63 19.72 70.03 54.80
CA ALA A 63 18.49 70.35 54.09
C ALA A 63 18.67 70.28 52.56
N ALA A 64 19.80 70.75 52.03
CA ALA A 64 20.12 70.66 50.61
C ALA A 64 20.31 69.21 50.14
N VAL A 65 20.98 68.36 50.94
CA VAL A 65 21.13 66.93 50.64
C VAL A 65 19.77 66.21 50.72
N ALA A 66 18.93 66.53 51.70
CA ALA A 66 17.57 65.98 51.78
C ALA A 66 16.72 66.38 50.56
N MET A 67 16.85 67.62 50.08
CA MET A 67 16.18 68.09 48.87
C MET A 67 16.71 67.42 47.61
N GLN A 68 18.02 67.19 47.51
CA GLN A 68 18.61 66.43 46.41
C GLN A 68 18.17 64.96 46.42
N GLN A 69 18.03 64.34 47.60
CA GLN A 69 17.54 62.97 47.74
C GLN A 69 16.04 62.87 47.38
N ALA A 70 15.22 63.86 47.75
CA ALA A 70 13.81 63.94 47.36
C ALA A 70 13.63 64.11 45.84
N GLN A 71 14.48 64.91 45.19
CA GLN A 71 14.46 65.04 43.73
C GLN A 71 14.88 63.75 43.01
N LEU A 72 15.82 62.98 43.58
CA LEU A 72 16.23 61.69 43.04
C LEU A 72 15.13 60.63 43.15
N THR A 73 14.36 60.63 44.24
CA THR A 73 13.20 59.74 44.39
C THR A 73 12.10 60.08 43.41
N GLU A 74 11.82 61.37 43.21
CA GLU A 74 10.78 61.80 42.27
C GLU A 74 11.20 61.55 40.82
N LEU A 75 12.45 61.79 40.45
CA LEU A 75 12.96 61.43 39.13
C LEU A 75 12.92 59.93 38.89
N ARG A 76 13.18 59.12 39.94
CA ARG A 76 13.04 57.66 39.85
C ARG A 76 11.59 57.24 39.67
N GLU A 77 10.66 57.84 40.39
CA GLU A 77 9.22 57.61 40.22
C GLU A 77 8.74 58.07 38.84
N GLN A 78 9.23 59.19 38.31
CA GLN A 78 8.94 59.64 36.96
C GLN A 78 9.50 58.69 35.91
N THR A 79 10.72 58.17 36.07
CA THR A 79 11.23 57.12 35.18
C THR A 79 10.47 55.80 35.33
N ALA A 80 9.97 55.46 36.52
CA ALA A 80 9.16 54.26 36.74
C ALA A 80 7.76 54.42 36.11
N SER A 81 7.14 55.60 36.23
CA SER A 81 5.84 55.91 35.65
C SER A 81 5.91 56.02 34.12
N LEU A 82 6.98 56.62 33.58
CA LEU A 82 7.27 56.62 32.14
C LEU A 82 7.53 55.20 31.61
N ARG A 83 8.22 54.35 32.36
CA ARG A 83 8.39 52.93 32.02
C ARG A 83 7.08 52.15 32.05
N SER A 84 6.17 52.45 32.98
CA SER A 84 4.83 51.85 33.01
C SER A 84 3.86 52.41 31.96
N ALA A 85 4.09 53.66 31.50
CA ALA A 85 3.34 54.31 30.44
C ALA A 85 3.86 53.97 29.03
N GLN A 86 5.04 53.35 28.94
CA GLN A 86 5.54 52.78 27.70
C GLN A 86 4.69 51.55 27.37
N PRO A 87 4.09 51.47 26.16
CA PRO A 87 3.27 50.33 25.81
C PRO A 87 4.10 49.05 25.93
N GLN A 88 3.63 48.11 26.75
CA GLN A 88 4.18 46.75 26.80
C GLN A 88 4.25 46.21 25.36
N PRO A 89 5.31 45.49 24.96
CA PRO A 89 5.32 44.82 23.67
C PRO A 89 4.11 43.89 23.64
N VAL A 90 3.12 44.25 22.83
CA VAL A 90 1.92 43.43 22.61
C VAL A 90 2.37 42.03 22.18
N ASP A 91 1.76 40.99 22.77
CA ASP A 91 1.99 39.56 22.47
C ASP A 91 1.58 39.17 21.02
N GLY A 92 1.78 40.06 20.04
CA GLY A 92 1.52 39.82 18.62
C GLY A 92 2.46 38.79 18.00
N ALA A 93 3.51 38.35 18.71
CA ALA A 93 4.35 37.24 18.27
C ALA A 93 3.55 35.93 18.17
N ASP A 94 2.63 35.68 19.10
CA ASP A 94 1.79 34.48 19.10
C ASP A 94 0.72 34.53 18.00
N ASP A 95 0.13 35.72 17.77
CA ASP A 95 -0.85 35.92 16.69
C ASP A 95 -0.21 35.87 15.30
N VAL A 96 1.00 36.42 15.13
CA VAL A 96 1.77 36.32 13.88
C VAL A 96 2.19 34.88 13.63
N ALA A 97 2.67 34.16 14.64
CA ALA A 97 3.00 32.74 14.52
C ALA A 97 1.78 31.89 14.14
N ARG A 98 0.60 32.19 14.71
CA ARG A 98 -0.66 31.52 14.37
C ARG A 98 -1.09 31.82 12.93
N LEU A 99 -0.94 33.06 12.47
CA LEU A 99 -1.24 33.46 11.10
C LEU A 99 -0.29 32.80 10.09
N GLU A 100 1.02 32.79 10.37
CA GLU A 100 2.01 32.06 9.55
C GLU A 100 1.71 30.56 9.48
N GLN A 101 1.32 29.95 10.60
CA GLN A 101 0.92 28.55 10.65
C GLN A 101 -0.34 28.29 9.80
N SER A 102 -1.34 29.18 9.86
CA SER A 102 -2.55 29.08 9.05
C SER A 102 -2.30 29.30 7.55
N LEU A 103 -1.40 30.21 7.20
CA LEU A 103 -0.97 30.43 5.82
C LEU A 103 -0.22 29.21 5.27
N ALA A 104 0.68 28.63 6.07
CA ALA A 104 1.39 27.41 5.71
C ALA A 104 0.41 26.22 5.55
N ALA A 105 -0.60 26.12 6.41
CA ALA A 105 -1.64 25.10 6.29
C ALA A 105 -2.49 25.28 5.02
N LEU A 106 -2.89 26.51 4.68
CA LEU A 106 -3.63 26.83 3.46
C LEU A 106 -2.79 26.60 2.20
N GLN A 107 -1.50 26.96 2.22
CA GLN A 107 -0.58 26.68 1.13
C GLN A 107 -0.43 25.16 0.93
N LYS A 108 -0.26 24.40 2.01
CA LYS A 108 -0.23 22.94 1.95
C LYS A 108 -1.51 22.37 1.33
N GLN A 109 -2.68 22.81 1.79
CA GLN A 109 -3.97 22.40 1.21
C GLN A 109 -4.08 22.76 -0.28
N SER A 110 -3.59 23.93 -0.69
CA SER A 110 -3.60 24.33 -2.11
C SER A 110 -2.73 23.40 -2.98
N THR A 111 -1.55 23.00 -2.48
CA THR A 111 -0.67 22.07 -3.20
C THR A 111 -1.26 20.66 -3.28
N GLU A 112 -1.92 20.20 -2.21
CA GLU A 112 -2.62 18.91 -2.20
C GLU A 112 -3.80 18.91 -3.18
N LEU A 113 -4.56 20.01 -3.26
CA LEU A 113 -5.63 20.16 -4.24
C LEU A 113 -5.12 20.15 -5.69
N GLU A 114 -3.97 20.77 -5.95
CA GLU A 114 -3.35 20.72 -7.29
C GLU A 114 -2.86 19.32 -7.65
N ALA A 115 -2.28 18.59 -6.69
CA ALA A 115 -1.88 17.19 -6.88
C ALA A 115 -3.09 16.29 -7.18
N LEU A 116 -4.15 16.38 -6.38
CA LEU A 116 -5.41 15.65 -6.59
C LEU A 116 -6.05 15.96 -7.95
N LYS A 117 -6.04 17.24 -8.37
CA LYS A 117 -6.55 17.63 -9.69
C LYS A 117 -5.75 16.99 -10.83
N LYS A 118 -4.43 16.85 -10.67
CA LYS A 118 -3.57 16.19 -11.65
C LYS A 118 -3.87 14.70 -11.73
N GLU A 119 -4.00 14.02 -10.60
CA GLU A 119 -4.39 12.59 -10.56
C GLU A 119 -5.77 12.38 -11.19
N MET A 120 -6.74 13.25 -10.92
CA MET A 120 -8.06 13.15 -11.51
C MET A 120 -8.04 13.40 -13.02
N ALA A 121 -7.19 14.29 -13.51
CA ALA A 121 -6.98 14.50 -14.95
C ALA A 121 -6.35 13.26 -15.62
N GLU A 122 -5.41 12.61 -14.95
CA GLU A 122 -4.78 11.37 -15.43
C GLU A 122 -5.77 10.20 -15.48
N ILE A 123 -6.57 10.02 -14.43
CA ILE A 123 -7.65 9.00 -14.41
C ILE A 123 -8.68 9.29 -15.50
N ASN A 124 -9.10 10.55 -15.64
CA ASN A 124 -10.05 10.94 -16.69
C ASN A 124 -9.50 10.70 -18.10
N ALA A 125 -8.18 10.81 -18.29
CA ALA A 125 -7.54 10.51 -19.57
C ALA A 125 -7.57 9.00 -19.91
N LEU A 126 -7.68 8.12 -18.91
CA LEU A 126 -7.78 6.66 -19.10
C LEU A 126 -9.21 6.16 -19.37
N ILE A 127 -10.24 6.96 -19.00
CA ILE A 127 -11.66 6.63 -19.26
C ILE A 127 -11.94 6.26 -20.73
N PRO A 128 -11.50 7.01 -21.76
CA PRO A 128 -11.81 6.66 -23.15
C PRO A 128 -11.18 5.33 -23.59
N GLU A 129 -10.01 4.97 -23.07
CA GLU A 129 -9.36 3.69 -23.37
C GLU A 129 -10.14 2.53 -22.76
N VAL A 130 -10.55 2.64 -21.49
CA VAL A 130 -11.38 1.63 -20.82
C VAL A 130 -12.72 1.45 -21.53
N GLN A 131 -13.35 2.55 -21.96
CA GLN A 131 -14.59 2.48 -22.74
C GLN A 131 -14.38 1.79 -24.09
N THR A 132 -13.29 2.11 -24.79
CA THR A 132 -12.94 1.47 -26.06
C THR A 132 -12.74 -0.03 -25.88
N LEU A 133 -11.96 -0.45 -24.87
CA LEU A 133 -11.74 -1.85 -24.55
C LEU A 133 -13.04 -2.55 -24.14
N ALA A 134 -13.92 -1.89 -23.39
CA ALA A 134 -15.22 -2.44 -23.03
C ALA A 134 -16.09 -2.67 -24.28
N THR A 135 -16.15 -1.71 -25.20
CA THR A 135 -16.86 -1.85 -26.47
C THR A 135 -16.25 -2.95 -27.34
N GLN A 136 -14.93 -3.04 -27.43
CA GLN A 136 -14.24 -4.12 -28.16
C GLN A 136 -14.54 -5.49 -27.55
N ASN A 137 -14.49 -5.62 -26.23
CA ASN A 137 -14.84 -6.85 -25.52
C ASN A 137 -16.31 -7.23 -25.74
N GLN A 138 -17.23 -6.27 -25.74
CA GLN A 138 -18.63 -6.52 -26.06
C GLN A 138 -18.80 -6.97 -27.51
N ARG A 139 -18.11 -6.33 -28.45
CA ARG A 139 -18.16 -6.70 -29.87
C ARG A 139 -17.62 -8.12 -30.10
N MET A 140 -16.47 -8.46 -29.53
CA MET A 140 -15.92 -9.82 -29.61
C MET A 140 -16.87 -10.85 -29.00
N ARG A 141 -17.49 -10.53 -27.85
CA ARG A 141 -18.48 -11.41 -27.23
C ARG A 141 -19.73 -11.58 -28.11
N GLN A 142 -20.19 -10.52 -28.76
CA GLN A 142 -21.32 -10.59 -29.70
C GLN A 142 -20.96 -11.39 -30.94
N GLU A 143 -19.75 -11.24 -31.48
CA GLU A 143 -19.26 -12.02 -32.61
C GLU A 143 -19.19 -13.50 -32.25
N LEU A 144 -18.61 -13.85 -31.10
CA LEU A 144 -18.60 -15.22 -30.60
C LEU A 144 -20.02 -15.75 -30.36
N ALA A 145 -20.92 -14.96 -29.77
CA ALA A 145 -22.31 -15.36 -29.55
C ALA A 145 -23.07 -15.57 -30.86
N ALA A 146 -22.84 -14.72 -31.87
CA ALA A 146 -23.43 -14.87 -33.20
C ALA A 146 -22.89 -16.13 -33.91
N LEU A 147 -21.59 -16.41 -33.80
CA LEU A 147 -20.99 -17.65 -34.32
C LEU A 147 -21.56 -18.89 -33.63
N VAL A 148 -21.72 -18.86 -32.30
CA VAL A 148 -22.33 -19.96 -31.54
C VAL A 148 -23.82 -20.13 -31.88
N ALA A 149 -24.57 -19.04 -32.04
CA ALA A 149 -25.98 -19.09 -32.46
C ALA A 149 -26.15 -19.56 -33.91
N ALA A 150 -25.18 -19.28 -34.78
CA ALA A 150 -25.17 -19.72 -36.17
C ALA A 150 -24.66 -21.16 -36.34
N ALA A 151 -23.91 -21.70 -35.37
CA ALA A 151 -23.49 -23.09 -35.36
C ALA A 151 -24.71 -23.97 -34.98
N PRO A 152 -25.17 -24.88 -35.85
CA PRO A 152 -26.21 -25.82 -35.46
C PRO A 152 -25.64 -26.73 -34.36
N GLU A 153 -26.31 -26.78 -33.19
CA GLU A 153 -25.95 -27.69 -32.09
C GLU A 153 -25.89 -29.17 -32.56
N ASP A 154 -26.55 -29.51 -33.67
CA ASP A 154 -26.56 -30.83 -34.28
C ASP A 154 -25.66 -30.98 -35.51
N SER A 155 -24.87 -29.95 -35.86
CA SER A 155 -23.97 -30.04 -37.02
C SER A 155 -22.94 -31.16 -36.82
N PRO A 156 -22.58 -31.91 -37.89
CA PRO A 156 -21.61 -33.00 -37.78
C PRO A 156 -20.23 -32.51 -37.29
N GLU A 157 -19.84 -31.29 -37.66
CA GLU A 157 -18.60 -30.65 -37.20
C GLU A 157 -18.63 -30.36 -35.70
N PHE A 158 -19.73 -29.79 -35.19
CA PHE A 158 -19.90 -29.57 -33.75
C PHE A 158 -19.89 -30.89 -32.98
N ARG A 159 -20.58 -31.93 -33.47
CA ARG A 159 -20.60 -33.25 -32.84
C ARG A 159 -19.20 -33.87 -32.79
N ALA A 160 -18.41 -33.74 -33.85
CA ALA A 160 -17.02 -34.21 -33.89
C ALA A 160 -16.14 -33.45 -32.89
N ALA A 161 -16.22 -32.11 -32.87
CA ALA A 161 -15.47 -31.28 -31.93
C ALA A 161 -15.86 -31.55 -30.46
N PHE A 162 -17.16 -31.73 -30.19
CA PHE A 162 -17.65 -32.09 -28.87
C PHE A 162 -17.17 -33.48 -28.45
N ALA A 163 -17.20 -34.47 -29.35
CA ALA A 163 -16.68 -35.80 -29.07
C ALA A 163 -15.18 -35.77 -28.73
N GLU A 164 -14.37 -35.05 -29.51
CA GLU A 164 -12.94 -34.87 -29.24
C GLU A 164 -12.68 -34.18 -27.89
N ALA A 165 -13.44 -33.12 -27.60
CA ALA A 165 -13.34 -32.39 -26.33
C ALA A 165 -13.74 -33.28 -25.14
N ASN A 166 -14.80 -34.08 -25.28
CA ASN A 166 -15.25 -35.02 -24.26
C ASN A 166 -14.20 -36.13 -24.02
N ASP A 167 -13.60 -36.69 -25.07
CA ASP A 167 -12.54 -37.70 -24.95
C ASP A 167 -11.29 -37.13 -24.27
N LYS A 168 -10.94 -35.88 -24.58
CA LYS A 168 -9.87 -35.15 -23.86
C LYS A 168 -10.22 -34.95 -22.38
N ALA A 169 -11.46 -34.57 -22.07
CA ALA A 169 -11.92 -34.40 -20.69
C ALA A 169 -11.89 -35.71 -19.91
N LYS A 170 -12.37 -36.81 -20.50
CA LYS A 170 -12.30 -38.17 -19.92
C LYS A 170 -10.87 -38.59 -19.61
N ARG A 171 -9.93 -38.32 -20.52
CA ARG A 171 -8.50 -38.60 -20.30
C ARG A 171 -7.91 -37.80 -19.14
N ILE A 172 -8.17 -36.49 -19.08
CA ILE A 172 -7.72 -35.62 -17.98
C ILE A 172 -8.27 -36.12 -16.64
N LYS A 173 -9.57 -36.46 -16.60
CA LYS A 173 -10.21 -36.99 -15.40
C LYS A 173 -9.63 -38.36 -15.00
N CYS A 174 -9.30 -39.23 -15.97
CA CYS A 174 -8.60 -40.48 -15.72
C CYS A 174 -7.22 -40.27 -15.07
N VAL A 175 -6.42 -39.31 -15.56
CA VAL A 175 -5.14 -38.94 -14.94
C VAL A 175 -5.35 -38.46 -13.50
N ASN A 176 -6.34 -37.61 -13.26
CA ASN A 176 -6.64 -37.12 -11.91
C ASN A 176 -7.10 -38.24 -10.97
N ASN A 177 -7.90 -39.19 -11.47
CA ASN A 177 -8.30 -40.36 -10.71
C ASN A 177 -7.09 -41.21 -10.31
N LEU A 178 -6.14 -41.46 -11.23
CA LEU A 178 -4.89 -42.16 -10.93
C LEU A 178 -3.99 -41.41 -9.92
N LYS A 179 -3.95 -40.08 -9.98
CA LYS A 179 -3.25 -39.26 -8.96
C LYS A 179 -3.89 -39.43 -7.59
N ASN A 180 -5.22 -39.44 -7.51
CA ASN A 180 -5.93 -39.68 -6.25
C ASN A 180 -5.68 -41.10 -5.71
N VAL A 181 -5.62 -42.10 -6.59
CA VAL A 181 -5.22 -43.47 -6.22
C VAL A 181 -3.80 -43.50 -5.64
N GLY A 182 -2.83 -42.85 -6.32
CA GLY A 182 -1.45 -42.77 -5.85
C GLY A 182 -1.33 -42.05 -4.51
N LEU A 183 -2.04 -40.93 -4.34
CA LEU A 183 -2.07 -40.20 -3.09
C LEU A 183 -2.68 -41.04 -1.95
N ALA A 184 -3.83 -41.69 -2.18
CA ALA A 184 -4.48 -42.53 -1.19
C ALA A 184 -3.58 -43.69 -0.75
N ALA A 185 -2.88 -44.34 -1.68
CA ALA A 185 -1.95 -45.42 -1.36
C ALA A 185 -0.78 -44.94 -0.47
N ARG A 186 -0.28 -43.73 -0.71
CA ARG A 186 0.81 -43.13 0.07
C ARG A 186 0.37 -42.66 1.45
N ILE A 187 -0.84 -42.11 1.56
CA ILE A 187 -1.46 -41.81 2.86
C ILE A 187 -1.62 -43.10 3.65
N PHE A 188 -2.20 -44.14 3.05
CA PHE A 188 -2.32 -45.46 3.67
C PHE A 188 -0.95 -45.99 4.14
N ALA A 189 0.08 -45.93 3.29
CA ALA A 189 1.41 -46.39 3.66
C ALA A 189 2.01 -45.60 4.83
N THR A 190 1.75 -44.29 4.91
CA THR A 190 2.21 -43.42 6.00
C THR A 190 1.49 -43.75 7.31
N ASP A 191 0.19 -44.02 7.25
CA ASP A 191 -0.64 -44.28 8.43
C ASP A 191 -0.47 -45.71 8.99
N ASN A 192 0.14 -46.62 8.22
CA ASN A 192 0.35 -48.02 8.59
C ASN A 192 1.83 -48.33 8.87
N ALA A 193 2.08 -49.17 9.88
CA ALA A 193 3.39 -49.37 10.52
C ALA A 193 4.55 -49.82 9.59
N ASP A 194 4.25 -50.41 8.43
CA ASP A 194 5.27 -51.02 7.57
C ASP A 194 5.67 -50.14 6.36
N SER A 195 5.12 -48.92 6.22
CA SER A 195 5.34 -48.06 5.04
C SER A 195 5.12 -48.79 3.71
N LYS A 196 4.12 -49.68 3.70
CA LYS A 196 3.71 -50.48 2.55
C LYS A 196 2.42 -49.97 1.96
N PHE A 197 2.33 -50.05 0.65
CA PHE A 197 1.07 -49.84 -0.06
C PHE A 197 0.02 -50.87 0.33
N PRO A 198 -1.27 -50.54 0.18
CA PRO A 198 -2.34 -51.48 0.46
C PRO A 198 -2.23 -52.75 -0.42
N GLN A 199 -2.86 -53.84 0.02
CA GLN A 199 -2.93 -55.07 -0.79
C GLN A 199 -3.99 -54.97 -1.89
N THR A 200 -5.05 -54.17 -1.67
CA THR A 200 -6.15 -53.98 -2.61
C THR A 200 -6.68 -52.56 -2.51
N PHE A 201 -7.42 -52.09 -3.51
CA PHE A 201 -8.15 -50.82 -3.43
C PHE A 201 -9.10 -50.75 -2.23
N LEU A 202 -9.70 -51.88 -1.83
CA LEU A 202 -10.61 -51.94 -0.67
C LEU A 202 -9.92 -51.69 0.66
N SER A 203 -8.61 -51.98 0.75
CA SER A 203 -7.86 -51.72 1.98
C SER A 203 -7.69 -50.22 2.25
N MET A 204 -7.84 -49.36 1.22
CA MET A 204 -7.68 -47.92 1.33
C MET A 204 -8.98 -47.12 1.10
N THR A 205 -10.13 -47.68 1.48
CA THR A 205 -11.44 -47.01 1.32
C THR A 205 -11.56 -45.73 2.15
N ASN A 206 -10.81 -45.59 3.24
CA ASN A 206 -10.86 -44.41 4.11
C ASN A 206 -10.08 -43.22 3.51
N GLU A 207 -9.09 -43.54 2.68
CA GLU A 207 -8.14 -42.64 2.03
C GLU A 207 -8.65 -42.24 0.64
N LEU A 208 -9.57 -43.03 0.08
CA LEU A 208 -10.27 -42.74 -1.15
C LEU A 208 -11.59 -41.99 -0.86
N SER A 209 -11.70 -40.74 -1.31
CA SER A 209 -12.91 -39.92 -1.05
C SER A 209 -14.22 -40.55 -1.56
N THR A 210 -14.16 -41.35 -2.64
CA THR A 210 -15.33 -42.00 -3.24
C THR A 210 -14.89 -43.17 -4.15
N PRO A 211 -15.69 -44.26 -4.25
CA PRO A 211 -15.40 -45.36 -5.18
C PRO A 211 -15.40 -44.93 -6.66
N MET A 212 -16.03 -43.80 -7.00
CA MET A 212 -16.00 -43.25 -8.37
C MET A 212 -14.57 -42.95 -8.87
N VAL A 213 -13.62 -42.72 -7.97
CA VAL A 213 -12.21 -42.52 -8.32
C VAL A 213 -11.62 -43.78 -8.96
N LEU A 214 -12.14 -44.97 -8.65
CA LEU A 214 -11.66 -46.26 -9.16
C LEU A 214 -12.25 -46.66 -10.51
N VAL A 215 -13.04 -45.77 -11.12
CA VAL A 215 -13.63 -45.97 -12.45
C VAL A 215 -12.94 -45.03 -13.45
N CYS A 216 -12.66 -45.56 -14.64
CA CYS A 216 -12.22 -44.74 -15.76
C CYS A 216 -13.43 -44.08 -16.42
N PRO A 217 -13.44 -42.76 -16.68
CA PRO A 217 -14.55 -42.07 -17.36
C PRO A 217 -14.81 -42.54 -18.80
N ALA A 218 -13.90 -43.31 -19.37
CA ALA A 218 -14.04 -43.92 -20.69
C ALA A 218 -14.37 -45.43 -20.62
N ASP A 219 -14.61 -45.99 -19.42
CA ASP A 219 -15.05 -47.37 -19.25
C ASP A 219 -16.58 -47.46 -19.36
N PRO A 220 -17.13 -47.95 -20.49
CA PRO A 220 -18.58 -48.06 -20.66
C PRO A 220 -19.21 -49.12 -19.75
N SER A 221 -18.41 -50.02 -19.18
CA SER A 221 -18.91 -51.13 -18.37
C SER A 221 -19.17 -50.76 -16.90
N ARG A 222 -18.74 -49.56 -16.44
CA ARG A 222 -18.71 -49.19 -15.01
C ARG A 222 -19.18 -47.76 -14.71
N GLU A 223 -20.01 -47.15 -15.56
CA GLU A 223 -20.34 -45.70 -15.50
C GLU A 223 -21.00 -45.18 -14.18
N SER A 224 -21.42 -46.05 -13.24
CA SER A 224 -22.27 -45.64 -12.12
C SER A 224 -21.91 -46.20 -10.73
N ILE A 225 -20.64 -46.54 -10.48
CA ILE A 225 -20.20 -46.96 -9.13
C ILE A 225 -20.18 -45.77 -8.16
N LYS A 226 -21.24 -45.62 -7.37
CA LYS A 226 -21.40 -44.54 -6.37
C LYS A 226 -21.15 -45.01 -4.93
N THR A 227 -21.33 -46.30 -4.65
CA THR A 227 -21.16 -46.88 -3.32
C THR A 227 -20.13 -48.00 -3.31
N TRP A 228 -19.58 -48.32 -2.14
CA TRP A 228 -18.57 -49.36 -2.01
C TRP A 228 -19.15 -50.77 -2.23
N GLU A 229 -20.44 -50.98 -1.99
CA GLU A 229 -21.15 -52.23 -2.30
C GLU A 229 -21.21 -52.46 -3.80
N GLN A 230 -21.50 -51.41 -4.59
CA GLN A 230 -21.47 -51.49 -6.05
C GLN A 230 -20.06 -51.77 -6.57
N TYR A 231 -19.05 -51.17 -5.93
CA TYR A 231 -17.66 -51.43 -6.26
C TYR A 231 -17.29 -52.90 -6.04
N GLN A 232 -17.72 -53.53 -4.94
CA GLN A 232 -17.44 -54.93 -4.68
C GLN A 232 -17.99 -55.87 -5.77
N ALA A 233 -19.12 -55.52 -6.39
CA ALA A 233 -19.71 -56.30 -7.47
C ALA A 233 -19.03 -56.09 -8.83
N LEU A 234 -18.57 -54.87 -9.14
CA LEU A 234 -18.10 -54.48 -10.47
C LEU A 234 -16.57 -54.35 -10.61
N GLY A 235 -15.87 -54.14 -9.49
CA GLY A 235 -14.45 -53.89 -9.42
C GLY A 235 -14.01 -52.52 -9.94
N SER A 236 -12.70 -52.35 -10.10
CA SER A 236 -12.08 -51.13 -10.64
C SER A 236 -11.88 -51.23 -12.16
N SER A 237 -11.88 -50.08 -12.83
CA SER A 237 -11.37 -49.97 -14.21
C SER A 237 -9.83 -49.95 -14.29
N TYR A 238 -9.13 -49.80 -13.16
CA TYR A 238 -7.68 -49.71 -13.09
C TYR A 238 -7.10 -51.04 -12.59
N ASP A 239 -5.97 -51.44 -13.16
CA ASP A 239 -5.20 -52.56 -12.64
C ASP A 239 -4.30 -52.06 -11.51
N PHE A 240 -4.38 -52.71 -10.35
CA PHE A 240 -3.49 -52.44 -9.22
C PHE A 240 -2.29 -53.38 -9.29
N LEU A 241 -1.10 -52.82 -9.48
CA LEU A 241 0.08 -53.58 -9.91
C LEU A 241 1.18 -53.67 -8.84
N ASN A 242 1.11 -52.88 -7.77
CA ASN A 242 2.10 -52.92 -6.69
C ASN A 242 1.47 -53.17 -5.29
N PRO A 243 0.69 -54.25 -5.10
CA PRO A 243 0.09 -54.57 -3.81
C PRO A 243 1.18 -54.87 -2.76
N GLY A 244 1.10 -54.24 -1.59
CA GLY A 244 2.13 -54.41 -0.56
C GLY A 244 3.51 -53.85 -0.94
N GLY A 245 3.60 -53.08 -2.02
CA GLY A 245 4.83 -52.41 -2.45
C GLY A 245 5.28 -51.33 -1.47
N SER A 246 6.30 -50.56 -1.84
CA SER A 246 6.84 -49.50 -0.98
C SER A 246 7.19 -48.26 -1.79
N GLU A 247 7.04 -47.08 -1.16
CA GLU A 247 7.46 -45.78 -1.71
C GLU A 247 8.98 -45.70 -1.97
N THR A 248 9.77 -46.59 -1.38
CA THR A 248 11.23 -46.67 -1.61
C THR A 248 11.62 -47.06 -3.04
N MET A 249 10.69 -47.62 -3.81
CA MET A 249 10.87 -47.96 -5.23
C MET A 249 10.00 -47.05 -6.11
N PRO A 250 10.35 -45.77 -6.27
CA PRO A 250 9.46 -44.76 -6.87
C PRO A 250 9.05 -45.07 -8.30
N GLN A 251 9.90 -45.75 -9.07
CA GLN A 251 9.70 -46.06 -10.48
C GLN A 251 8.81 -47.30 -10.74
N VAL A 252 8.38 -48.01 -9.68
CA VAL A 252 7.50 -49.16 -9.81
C VAL A 252 6.07 -48.67 -10.06
N VAL A 253 5.41 -49.30 -11.02
CA VAL A 253 4.02 -48.99 -11.40
C VAL A 253 3.08 -49.43 -10.29
N LEU A 254 2.40 -48.48 -9.67
CA LEU A 254 1.40 -48.72 -8.64
C LEU A 254 0.06 -49.14 -9.24
N ALA A 255 -0.43 -48.39 -10.23
CA ALA A 255 -1.69 -48.66 -10.89
C ALA A 255 -1.65 -48.24 -12.37
N ARG A 256 -2.42 -48.90 -13.23
CA ARG A 256 -2.55 -48.51 -14.64
C ARG A 256 -3.99 -48.47 -15.11
N CYS A 257 -4.26 -47.60 -16.07
CA CYS A 257 -5.49 -47.58 -16.85
C CYS A 257 -5.27 -48.30 -18.18
N PRO A 258 -5.97 -49.41 -18.46
CA PRO A 258 -5.86 -50.12 -19.74
C PRO A 258 -6.48 -49.35 -20.90
N ILE A 259 -7.38 -48.38 -20.64
CA ILE A 259 -8.12 -47.64 -21.67
C ILE A 259 -7.30 -46.46 -22.23
N HIS A 260 -6.73 -45.64 -21.36
CA HIS A 260 -5.95 -44.46 -21.76
C HIS A 260 -4.43 -44.68 -21.75
N ASN A 261 -3.98 -45.88 -21.37
CA ASN A 261 -2.57 -46.22 -21.17
C ASN A 261 -1.86 -45.24 -20.20
N ASN A 262 -2.60 -44.74 -19.21
CA ASN A 262 -2.07 -43.90 -18.14
C ASN A 262 -1.59 -44.77 -16.98
N VAL A 263 -0.47 -44.40 -16.38
CA VAL A 263 0.20 -45.19 -15.36
C VAL A 263 0.56 -44.30 -14.17
N ALA A 264 0.13 -44.70 -12.98
CA ALA A 264 0.58 -44.13 -11.71
C ALA A 264 1.80 -44.90 -11.21
N LEU A 265 2.87 -44.18 -10.92
CA LEU A 265 4.06 -44.70 -10.29
C LEU A 265 3.95 -44.64 -8.76
N SER A 266 4.82 -45.36 -8.07
CA SER A 266 4.85 -45.46 -6.61
C SER A 266 5.21 -44.14 -5.93
N ASP A 267 5.87 -43.21 -6.64
CA ASP A 267 6.09 -41.84 -6.16
C ASP A 267 4.84 -40.92 -6.26
N GLY A 268 3.75 -41.41 -6.87
CA GLY A 268 2.52 -40.67 -7.11
C GLY A 268 2.50 -39.87 -8.41
N SER A 269 3.58 -39.88 -9.21
CA SER A 269 3.57 -39.30 -10.55
C SER A 269 2.71 -40.14 -11.49
N VAL A 270 2.05 -39.47 -12.45
CA VAL A 270 1.23 -40.14 -13.47
C VAL A 270 1.77 -39.83 -14.85
N GLN A 271 2.02 -40.87 -15.62
CA GLN A 271 2.56 -40.77 -16.97
C GLN A 271 1.56 -41.37 -17.97
N GLN A 272 1.35 -40.67 -19.08
CA GLN A 272 0.66 -41.25 -20.24
C GLN A 272 1.69 -41.97 -21.10
N LEU A 273 1.47 -43.25 -21.35
CA LEU A 273 2.33 -44.06 -22.20
C LEU A 273 1.92 -43.94 -23.67
N ASN A 274 2.92 -43.90 -24.54
CA ASN A 274 2.77 -44.00 -25.99
C ASN A 274 3.09 -45.43 -26.46
N ASP A 275 2.97 -45.70 -27.75
CA ASP A 275 3.18 -47.06 -28.29
C ASP A 275 4.59 -47.63 -28.08
N ARG A 276 5.59 -46.78 -27.81
CA ARG A 276 6.98 -47.21 -27.57
C ARG A 276 7.27 -47.58 -26.12
N ARG A 277 6.43 -47.13 -25.19
CA ARG A 277 6.61 -47.34 -23.76
C ARG A 277 5.50 -48.25 -23.25
N ARG A 278 5.87 -49.37 -22.67
CA ARG A 278 4.91 -50.33 -22.13
C ARG A 278 5.26 -50.74 -20.71
N VAL A 279 4.22 -51.11 -19.97
CA VAL A 279 4.37 -51.70 -18.64
C VAL A 279 4.80 -53.15 -18.80
N VAL A 280 5.97 -53.50 -18.29
CA VAL A 280 6.53 -54.86 -18.30
C VAL A 280 6.86 -55.30 -16.89
N GLN A 281 6.77 -56.60 -16.64
CA GLN A 281 7.21 -57.18 -15.36
C GLN A 281 8.70 -57.52 -15.45
N LYS A 282 9.51 -56.98 -14.53
CA LYS A 282 10.94 -57.30 -14.36
C LYS A 282 11.16 -57.65 -12.89
N ASP A 283 11.79 -58.79 -12.62
CA ASP A 283 12.11 -59.24 -11.25
C ASP A 283 10.90 -59.22 -10.28
N GLY A 284 9.71 -59.53 -10.80
CA GLY A 284 8.46 -59.56 -10.03
C GLY A 284 7.75 -58.21 -9.87
N VAL A 285 8.39 -57.09 -10.21
CA VAL A 285 7.79 -55.74 -10.16
C VAL A 285 7.41 -55.22 -11.55
N TRP A 286 6.36 -54.39 -11.60
CA TRP A 286 5.92 -53.76 -12.84
C TRP A 286 6.64 -52.42 -13.05
N VAL A 287 7.31 -52.26 -14.18
CA VAL A 287 8.05 -51.05 -14.53
C VAL A 287 7.76 -50.63 -15.95
N ILE A 288 7.99 -49.36 -16.26
CA ILE A 288 7.88 -48.87 -17.64
C ILE A 288 9.18 -49.21 -18.37
N SER A 289 9.08 -49.88 -19.51
CA SER A 289 10.22 -50.13 -20.41
C SER A 289 9.94 -49.52 -21.77
N GLU A 290 10.99 -48.96 -22.37
CA GLU A 290 10.98 -48.46 -23.74
C GLU A 290 11.52 -49.57 -24.65
N GLU A 291 10.84 -49.87 -25.76
CA GLU A 291 11.37 -50.76 -26.79
C GLU A 291 12.41 -49.99 -27.61
N LEU A 292 13.68 -50.40 -27.49
CA LEU A 292 14.73 -50.05 -28.45
C LEU A 292 14.49 -50.91 -29.70
N GLN A 293 14.24 -50.26 -30.83
CA GLN A 293 14.23 -50.89 -32.16
C GLN A 293 15.64 -51.38 -32.54
#